data_AF-A0A5C5TLZ2-F1
#
_entry.id   AF-A0A5C5TLZ2-F1
#
_cell.length_a   1.000
_cell.length_b   1.000
_cell.length_c   1.000
_cell.angle_alpha   90.00
_cell.angle_beta   90.00
_cell.angle_gamma   90.00
#
_symmetry.space_group_name_H-M   'P 1'
#
loop_
_entity.id
_entity.type
_entity.pdbx_description
1 polymer ?
#
loop_
_entity_poly.entity_id
_entity_poly.type
_entity_poly.pdbx_seq_one_letter_code
_entity_poly.pdbx_strand_id
1 'polypeptide(L)'
;MLKEDLKMSWMNVIHNKMRSTLTILGIIIGVGSIIALITIVKGVTSDMTSDFATFKADRIIVSTLGTPLKKGLIHQDIESLAEIDNVAGVSPTVTGFASIAAAGAVKEEVSVIGRNDIYFSKNEDVIEIGRGINPLDIQSENKVSLIGSSIAQEMFYGKDPIGENILIGGINFTIIGTLQQSHAFSSSSINEAVIVPYTTSMQLLGTSYIMAADVYMEDTKESEKTTHAIEAALNEAFKNQEEGFSIRNTQEMLSTINGMITTLSLLLVGISSISLIVGGIGIMNMMLVSVTERTAEIGLRKALGAEPKRIQQQFLMEAVFLSLIGGSVGVATGILAAFAICSFMGTSYLLSSSTVFLALGFSSAIGIIFGYAPARKASKLNPIDALRNV
;
A
#
# COMPACT_ATOMS: atom_id res chain seq x y z
N MET A 1 41.89 -11.41 20.43
CA MET A 1 41.84 -11.06 19.00
C MET A 1 40.60 -10.26 18.61
N LEU A 2 39.45 -10.83 18.17
CA LEU A 2 38.29 -10.01 17.76
C LEU A 2 37.81 -8.99 18.82
N LYS A 3 37.81 -9.40 20.10
CA LYS A 3 37.49 -8.50 21.23
C LYS A 3 38.51 -7.37 21.44
N GLU A 4 39.79 -7.60 21.13
CA GLU A 4 40.84 -6.58 21.23
C GLU A 4 40.80 -5.62 20.05
N ASP A 5 40.53 -6.13 18.84
CA ASP A 5 40.35 -5.30 17.64
C ASP A 5 39.14 -4.36 17.79
N LEU A 6 38.04 -4.86 18.35
CA LEU A 6 36.86 -4.06 18.73
C LEU A 6 37.18 -2.99 19.78
N LYS A 7 37.93 -3.36 20.84
CA LYS A 7 38.32 -2.43 21.91
C LYS A 7 39.23 -1.32 21.40
N MET A 8 40.17 -1.66 20.51
CA MET A 8 41.08 -0.70 19.87
C MET A 8 40.34 0.23 18.91
N SER A 9 39.39 -0.29 18.12
CA SER A 9 38.55 0.51 17.22
C SER A 9 37.70 1.52 18.00
N TRP A 10 37.06 1.10 19.10
CA TRP A 10 36.29 1.99 19.97
C TRP A 10 37.13 3.13 20.56
N MET A 11 38.35 2.83 21.01
CA MET A 11 39.25 3.82 21.61
C MET A 11 39.74 4.85 20.58
N ASN A 12 39.93 4.45 19.32
CA ASN A 12 40.31 5.35 18.22
C ASN A 12 39.19 6.32 17.82
N VAL A 13 37.94 5.86 17.79
CA VAL A 13 36.76 6.71 17.51
C VAL A 13 36.65 7.85 18.53
N ILE A 14 36.97 7.54 19.79
CA ILE A 14 36.92 8.50 20.90
C ILE A 14 38.05 9.54 20.84
N HIS A 15 39.21 9.20 20.26
CA HIS A 15 40.36 10.11 20.18
C HIS A 15 40.18 11.20 19.11
N ASN A 16 39.47 10.89 18.01
CA ASN A 16 39.20 11.80 16.90
C ASN A 16 37.68 12.10 16.77
N LYS A 17 37.09 12.68 17.83
CA LYS A 17 35.63 12.84 17.98
C LYS A 17 34.96 13.53 16.80
N MET A 18 35.43 14.71 16.38
CA MET A 18 34.78 15.54 15.36
C MET A 18 34.70 14.86 13.98
N ARG A 19 35.76 14.17 13.57
CA ARG A 19 35.81 13.47 12.28
C ARG A 19 34.98 12.20 12.31
N SER A 20 35.07 11.44 13.40
CA SER A 20 34.30 10.22 13.56
C SER A 20 32.80 10.52 13.62
N THR A 21 32.38 11.58 14.34
CA THR A 21 30.97 11.99 14.39
C THR A 21 30.46 12.42 13.02
N LEU A 22 31.21 13.22 12.25
CA LEU A 22 30.77 13.68 10.94
C LEU A 22 30.62 12.52 9.94
N THR A 23 31.53 11.54 10.01
CA THR A 23 31.51 10.35 9.15
C THR A 23 30.34 9.43 9.48
N ILE A 24 30.15 9.15 10.78
CA ILE A 24 29.05 8.32 11.27
C ILE A 24 27.70 8.98 10.97
N LEU A 25 27.61 10.31 11.04
CA LEU A 25 26.39 11.06 10.76
C LEU A 25 25.93 10.89 9.30
N GLY A 26 26.84 10.83 8.33
CA GLY A 26 26.49 10.51 6.94
C GLY A 26 25.85 9.12 6.79
N ILE A 27 26.35 8.12 7.53
CA ILE A 27 25.78 6.77 7.54
C ILE A 27 24.44 6.74 8.28
N ILE A 28 24.33 7.44 9.41
CA ILE A 28 23.07 7.56 10.18
C ILE A 28 21.97 8.13 9.28
N ILE A 29 22.25 9.23 8.57
CA ILE A 29 21.28 9.86 7.67
C ILE A 29 20.93 8.93 6.51
N GLY A 30 21.92 8.31 5.87
CA GLY A 30 21.68 7.42 4.73
C GLY A 30 20.89 6.17 5.11
N VAL A 31 21.25 5.49 6.20
CA VAL A 31 20.54 4.28 6.66
C VAL A 31 19.18 4.65 7.25
N GLY A 32 19.10 5.75 8.01
CA GLY A 32 17.86 6.25 8.58
C GLY A 32 16.85 6.66 7.52
N SER A 33 17.27 7.31 6.43
CA SER A 33 16.39 7.67 5.32
C SER A 33 15.87 6.43 4.59
N ILE A 34 16.71 5.41 4.34
CA ILE A 34 16.27 4.13 3.74
C ILE A 34 15.17 3.48 4.59
N ILE A 35 15.41 3.34 5.90
CA ILE A 35 14.43 2.74 6.81
C ILE A 35 13.14 3.55 6.83
N ALA A 36 13.25 4.88 6.97
CA ALA A 36 12.09 5.75 7.04
C ALA A 36 11.24 5.67 5.76
N LEU A 37 11.87 5.84 4.60
CA LEU A 37 11.20 5.83 3.31
C LEU A 37 10.52 4.49 3.01
N ILE A 38 11.22 3.36 3.20
CA ILE A 38 10.63 2.05 2.92
C ILE A 38 9.46 1.77 3.88
N THR A 39 9.58 2.15 5.15
CA THR A 39 8.51 1.95 6.15
C THR A 39 7.28 2.80 5.80
N ILE A 40 7.47 4.07 5.46
CA ILE A 40 6.38 4.97 5.05
C ILE A 40 5.72 4.46 3.78
N VAL A 41 6.50 4.09 2.76
CA VAL A 41 5.96 3.58 1.48
C VAL A 41 5.16 2.30 1.71
N LYS A 42 5.66 1.37 2.53
CA LYS A 42 4.91 0.14 2.88
C LYS A 42 3.62 0.46 3.63
N GLY A 43 3.65 1.44 4.54
CA GLY A 43 2.48 1.94 5.25
C GLY A 43 1.40 2.46 4.30
N VAL A 44 1.78 3.43 3.48
CA VAL A 44 0.89 4.03 2.47
C VAL A 44 0.40 2.98 1.48
N THR A 45 1.27 2.09 1.01
CA THR A 45 0.89 0.98 0.12
C THR A 45 -0.14 0.09 0.77
N SER A 46 0.04 -0.27 2.04
CA SER A 46 -0.91 -1.10 2.77
C SER A 46 -2.28 -0.43 2.86
N ASP A 47 -2.32 0.84 3.25
CA ASP A 47 -3.57 1.62 3.37
C ASP A 47 -4.28 1.70 2.01
N MET A 48 -3.54 2.02 0.94
CA MET A 48 -4.09 2.04 -0.41
C MET A 48 -4.59 0.64 -0.80
N THR A 49 -3.81 -0.42 -0.58
CA THR A 49 -4.24 -1.78 -0.92
C THR A 49 -5.42 -2.26 -0.09
N SER A 50 -5.60 -1.82 1.16
CA SER A 50 -6.77 -2.15 1.97
C SER A 50 -8.02 -1.41 1.47
N ASP A 51 -7.88 -0.15 1.06
CA ASP A 51 -8.96 0.58 0.41
C ASP A 51 -9.40 -0.16 -0.86
N PHE A 52 -8.44 -0.65 -1.65
CA PHE A 52 -8.71 -1.47 -2.82
C PHE A 52 -9.10 -2.92 -2.51
N ALA A 53 -8.78 -3.49 -1.35
CA ALA A 53 -9.19 -4.85 -1.00
C ALA A 53 -10.73 -4.95 -0.85
N THR A 54 -11.38 -3.84 -0.50
CA THR A 54 -12.84 -3.69 -0.57
C THR A 54 -13.34 -3.82 -2.02
N PHE A 55 -12.52 -3.41 -3.00
CA PHE A 55 -12.70 -3.69 -4.42
C PHE A 55 -11.98 -5.00 -4.75
N LYS A 56 -12.55 -6.13 -4.32
CA LYS A 56 -12.04 -7.46 -4.68
C LYS A 56 -11.65 -7.49 -6.16
N ALA A 57 -10.46 -7.99 -6.45
CA ALA A 57 -9.84 -7.99 -7.78
C ALA A 57 -10.52 -8.95 -8.77
N ASP A 58 -11.67 -9.50 -8.38
CA ASP A 58 -12.42 -10.52 -9.07
C ASP A 58 -13.59 -9.94 -9.87
N ARG A 59 -13.68 -8.61 -10.03
CA ARG A 59 -14.76 -7.99 -10.80
C ARG A 59 -14.32 -7.07 -11.92
N ILE A 60 -15.16 -7.02 -12.95
CA ILE A 60 -15.10 -6.07 -14.06
C ILE A 60 -16.27 -5.11 -13.88
N ILE A 61 -15.95 -3.82 -13.79
CA ILE A 61 -16.96 -2.77 -13.63
C ILE A 61 -17.37 -2.30 -15.01
N VAL A 62 -18.64 -2.47 -15.34
CA VAL A 62 -19.27 -1.95 -16.54
C VAL A 62 -20.02 -0.68 -16.16
N SER A 63 -19.78 0.42 -16.87
CA SER A 63 -20.51 1.69 -16.69
C SER A 63 -21.00 2.18 -18.03
N THR A 64 -22.29 2.49 -18.12
CA THR A 64 -22.91 3.01 -19.33
C THR A 64 -22.98 4.52 -19.28
N LEU A 65 -22.44 5.17 -20.31
CA LEU A 65 -22.61 6.59 -20.55
C LEU A 65 -23.94 6.87 -21.27
N GLY A 66 -24.46 5.84 -21.96
CA GLY A 66 -25.67 5.92 -22.75
C GLY A 66 -25.41 6.56 -24.11
N THR A 67 -26.25 6.21 -25.07
CA THR A 67 -26.27 6.77 -26.42
C THR A 67 -27.67 7.29 -26.75
N PRO A 68 -27.84 8.07 -27.83
CA PRO A 68 -29.17 8.48 -28.27
C PRO A 68 -30.13 7.31 -28.53
N LEU A 69 -29.58 6.11 -28.82
CA LEU A 69 -30.35 4.90 -29.12
C LEU A 69 -30.56 3.99 -27.91
N LYS A 70 -29.68 4.06 -26.89
CA LYS A 70 -29.74 3.20 -25.71
C LYS A 70 -29.15 3.90 -24.49
N LYS A 71 -29.98 4.26 -23.51
CA LYS A 71 -29.57 5.04 -22.33
C LYS A 71 -28.74 4.26 -21.29
N GLY A 72 -28.81 2.94 -21.30
CA GLY A 72 -28.08 2.06 -20.38
C GLY A 72 -28.40 0.60 -20.63
N LEU A 73 -27.97 -0.28 -19.72
CA LEU A 73 -28.25 -1.72 -19.78
C LEU A 73 -29.72 -1.99 -19.44
N ILE A 74 -30.32 -2.95 -20.12
CA ILE A 74 -31.62 -3.52 -19.76
C ILE A 74 -31.43 -4.90 -19.12
N HIS A 75 -32.49 -5.44 -18.52
CA HIS A 75 -32.45 -6.75 -17.87
C HIS A 75 -31.87 -7.86 -18.76
N GLN A 76 -32.25 -7.87 -20.04
CA GLN A 76 -31.74 -8.85 -21.01
C GLN A 76 -30.22 -8.75 -21.23
N ASP A 77 -29.64 -7.54 -21.19
CA ASP A 77 -28.19 -7.38 -21.32
C ASP A 77 -27.47 -7.99 -20.10
N ILE A 78 -28.05 -7.86 -18.90
CA ILE A 78 -27.51 -8.44 -17.67
C ILE A 78 -27.52 -9.97 -17.73
N GLU A 79 -28.59 -10.56 -18.25
CA GLU A 79 -28.69 -12.01 -18.48
C GLU A 79 -27.63 -12.47 -19.48
N SER A 80 -27.49 -11.79 -20.63
CA SER A 80 -26.46 -12.11 -21.62
C SER A 80 -25.04 -12.00 -21.07
N LEU A 81 -24.76 -11.01 -20.21
CA LEU A 81 -23.46 -10.88 -19.54
C LEU A 81 -23.21 -12.03 -18.55
N ALA A 82 -24.25 -12.54 -17.90
CA ALA A 82 -24.14 -13.65 -16.96
C ALA A 82 -23.88 -15.01 -17.65
N GLU A 83 -24.20 -15.13 -18.95
CA GLU A 83 -23.95 -16.34 -19.76
C GLU A 83 -22.52 -16.42 -20.33
N ILE A 84 -21.72 -15.37 -20.19
CA ILE A 84 -20.34 -15.33 -20.69
C ILE A 84 -19.45 -16.32 -19.90
N ASP A 85 -18.58 -17.03 -20.60
CA ASP A 85 -17.59 -17.93 -20.00
C ASP A 85 -16.74 -17.20 -18.93
N ASN A 86 -16.45 -17.87 -17.82
CA ASN A 86 -15.75 -17.33 -16.65
C ASN A 86 -16.49 -16.22 -15.86
N VAL A 87 -17.78 -15.96 -16.13
CA VAL A 87 -18.62 -15.06 -15.31
C VAL A 87 -19.33 -15.83 -14.21
N ALA A 88 -18.99 -15.54 -12.96
CA ALA A 88 -19.60 -16.15 -11.78
C ALA A 88 -20.95 -15.51 -11.40
N GLY A 89 -21.22 -14.31 -11.90
CA GLY A 89 -22.47 -13.59 -11.67
C GLY A 89 -22.35 -12.10 -11.95
N VAL A 90 -23.50 -11.47 -12.20
CA VAL A 90 -23.58 -10.03 -12.52
C VAL A 90 -24.42 -9.33 -11.47
N SER A 91 -23.94 -8.19 -10.96
CA SER A 91 -24.66 -7.35 -10.03
C SER A 91 -24.94 -5.98 -10.64
N PRO A 92 -26.21 -5.72 -11.05
CA PRO A 92 -26.58 -4.40 -11.53
C PRO A 92 -26.55 -3.38 -10.38
N THR A 93 -26.17 -2.16 -10.72
CA THR A 93 -26.14 -1.01 -9.82
C THR A 93 -27.05 0.08 -10.36
N VAL A 94 -28.03 0.47 -9.56
CA VAL A 94 -28.93 1.57 -9.88
C VAL A 94 -28.84 2.58 -8.76
N THR A 95 -28.21 3.72 -9.01
CA THR A 95 -28.00 4.74 -7.98
C THR A 95 -28.90 5.94 -8.22
N GLY A 96 -29.50 6.44 -7.16
CA GLY A 96 -30.22 7.70 -7.15
C GLY A 96 -30.21 8.35 -5.77
N PHE A 97 -31.00 9.40 -5.63
CA PHE A 97 -31.17 10.09 -4.36
C PHE A 97 -32.65 10.14 -4.00
N ALA A 98 -32.95 9.94 -2.73
CA ALA A 98 -34.30 10.08 -2.20
C ALA A 98 -34.27 10.60 -0.77
N SER A 99 -35.34 11.25 -0.34
CA SER A 99 -35.53 11.56 1.08
C SER A 99 -35.94 10.29 1.82
N ILE A 100 -35.39 10.12 3.02
CA ILE A 100 -35.74 9.04 3.93
C ILE A 100 -36.40 9.60 5.19
N ALA A 101 -37.38 8.88 5.72
CA ALA A 101 -38.00 9.18 7.00
C ALA A 101 -38.19 7.90 7.83
N ALA A 102 -37.71 7.92 9.06
CA ALA A 102 -37.86 6.84 10.02
C ALA A 102 -37.82 7.39 11.44
N ALA A 103 -38.54 6.75 12.38
CA ALA A 103 -38.50 7.08 13.81
C ALA A 103 -38.71 8.57 14.16
N GLY A 104 -39.45 9.33 13.32
CA GLY A 104 -39.67 10.77 13.50
C GLY A 104 -38.53 11.68 13.01
N ALA A 105 -37.45 11.12 12.48
CA ALA A 105 -36.37 11.83 11.80
C ALA A 105 -36.55 11.79 10.28
N VAL A 106 -36.11 12.86 9.60
CA VAL A 106 -36.13 12.98 8.14
C VAL A 106 -34.75 13.41 7.67
N LYS A 107 -34.26 12.78 6.60
CA LYS A 107 -33.01 13.13 5.93
C LYS A 107 -33.26 13.25 4.43
N GLU A 108 -32.83 14.36 3.85
CA GLU A 108 -32.94 14.62 2.42
C GLU A 108 -31.66 14.20 1.70
N GLU A 109 -31.75 14.01 0.38
CA GLU A 109 -30.60 13.67 -0.48
C GLU A 109 -29.80 12.43 -0.06
N VAL A 110 -30.48 11.40 0.46
CA VAL A 110 -29.82 10.13 0.81
C VAL A 110 -29.60 9.30 -0.44
N SER A 111 -28.40 8.74 -0.59
CA SER A 111 -28.08 7.85 -1.69
C SER A 111 -28.84 6.54 -1.56
N VAL A 112 -29.64 6.21 -2.57
CA VAL A 112 -30.33 4.93 -2.70
C VAL A 112 -29.62 4.11 -3.76
N ILE A 113 -29.16 2.92 -3.38
CA ILE A 113 -28.36 2.04 -4.23
C ILE A 113 -29.13 0.73 -4.43
N GLY A 114 -29.57 0.50 -5.66
CA GLY A 114 -30.15 -0.76 -6.11
C GLY A 114 -29.07 -1.83 -6.33
N ARG A 115 -29.18 -2.97 -5.65
CA ARG A 115 -28.30 -4.15 -5.82
C ARG A 115 -29.12 -5.44 -5.89
N ASN A 116 -28.47 -6.55 -6.25
CA ASN A 116 -29.05 -7.89 -6.24
C ASN A 116 -28.40 -8.79 -5.17
N ASP A 117 -28.82 -10.04 -5.13
CA ASP A 117 -28.31 -11.10 -4.26
C ASP A 117 -26.84 -11.44 -4.54
N ILE A 118 -26.41 -11.40 -5.81
CA ILE A 118 -25.03 -11.67 -6.20
C ILE A 118 -24.06 -10.73 -5.48
N TYR A 119 -24.42 -9.44 -5.33
CA TYR A 119 -23.60 -8.47 -4.58
C TYR A 119 -23.30 -8.96 -3.16
N PHE A 120 -24.31 -9.44 -2.44
CA PHE A 120 -24.15 -9.87 -1.05
C PHE A 120 -23.49 -11.26 -0.95
N SER A 121 -23.73 -12.16 -1.90
CA SER A 121 -23.02 -13.45 -1.95
C SER A 121 -21.52 -13.30 -2.21
N LYS A 122 -21.12 -12.27 -2.96
CA LYS A 122 -19.70 -11.99 -3.25
C LYS A 122 -19.06 -11.07 -2.20
N ASN A 123 -19.85 -10.35 -1.42
CA ASN A 123 -19.39 -9.41 -0.40
C ASN A 123 -20.07 -9.68 0.95
N GLU A 124 -19.89 -10.89 1.50
CA GLU A 124 -20.52 -11.32 2.76
C GLU A 124 -20.15 -10.41 3.95
N ASP A 125 -18.91 -9.91 3.97
CA ASP A 125 -18.38 -9.03 5.03
C ASP A 125 -19.04 -7.64 5.08
N VAL A 126 -19.91 -7.30 4.13
CA VAL A 126 -20.56 -5.98 4.08
C VAL A 126 -21.72 -5.89 5.07
N ILE A 127 -22.26 -7.01 5.54
CA ILE A 127 -23.43 -7.04 6.43
C ILE A 127 -22.95 -7.16 7.89
N GLU A 128 -23.37 -6.23 8.74
CA GLU A 128 -23.10 -6.29 10.18
C GLU A 128 -24.15 -7.14 10.91
N ILE A 129 -25.43 -6.86 10.67
CA ILE A 129 -26.56 -7.52 11.33
C ILE A 129 -27.66 -7.78 10.30
N GLY A 130 -28.36 -8.91 10.41
CA GLY A 130 -29.51 -9.26 9.58
C GLY A 130 -29.14 -10.13 8.39
N ARG A 131 -29.72 -9.86 7.22
CA ARG A 131 -29.47 -10.62 5.99
C ARG A 131 -29.36 -9.73 4.76
N GLY A 132 -28.70 -10.27 3.73
CA GLY A 132 -28.63 -9.65 2.40
C GLY A 132 -29.93 -9.81 1.63
N ILE A 133 -29.96 -9.17 0.46
CA ILE A 133 -31.03 -9.34 -0.53
C ILE A 133 -30.95 -10.76 -1.11
N ASN A 134 -32.08 -11.45 -1.20
CA ASN A 134 -32.17 -12.79 -1.77
C ASN A 134 -32.86 -12.76 -3.15
N PRO A 135 -32.71 -13.81 -3.99
CA PRO A 135 -33.36 -13.87 -5.30
C PRO A 135 -34.87 -13.65 -5.27
N LEU A 136 -35.55 -14.15 -4.23
CA LEU A 136 -36.99 -13.96 -4.04
C LEU A 136 -37.39 -12.51 -3.79
N ASP A 137 -36.53 -11.72 -3.14
CA ASP A 137 -36.79 -10.29 -2.91
C ASP A 137 -36.77 -9.50 -4.22
N ILE A 138 -35.94 -9.94 -5.17
CA ILE A 138 -35.83 -9.33 -6.49
C ILE A 138 -37.02 -9.74 -7.35
N GLN A 139 -37.31 -11.05 -7.42
CA GLN A 139 -38.39 -11.61 -8.24
C GLN A 139 -39.78 -11.14 -7.81
N SER A 140 -40.00 -10.98 -6.51
CA SER A 140 -41.29 -10.53 -5.96
C SER A 140 -41.36 -9.01 -5.78
N GLU A 141 -40.32 -8.28 -6.17
CA GLU A 141 -40.18 -6.84 -5.96
C GLU A 141 -40.46 -6.44 -4.50
N ASN A 142 -39.95 -7.24 -3.56
CA ASN A 142 -40.16 -7.01 -2.13
C ASN A 142 -39.53 -5.67 -1.73
N LYS A 143 -40.30 -4.86 -1.01
CA LYS A 143 -39.85 -3.56 -0.49
C LYS A 143 -39.02 -3.77 0.78
N VAL A 144 -37.81 -4.30 0.62
CA VAL A 144 -36.84 -4.52 1.69
C VAL A 144 -35.63 -3.61 1.51
N SER A 145 -34.98 -3.25 2.62
CA SER A 145 -33.82 -2.35 2.61
C SER A 145 -32.75 -2.79 3.60
N LEU A 146 -31.50 -2.48 3.26
CA LEU A 146 -30.38 -2.48 4.19
C LEU A 146 -29.90 -1.04 4.37
N ILE A 147 -29.63 -0.64 5.60
CA ILE A 147 -29.22 0.74 5.90
C ILE A 147 -27.73 0.80 6.26
N GLY A 148 -27.06 1.85 5.82
CA GLY A 148 -25.68 2.13 6.19
C GLY A 148 -25.53 2.40 7.69
N SER A 149 -24.32 2.17 8.21
CA SER A 149 -23.99 2.31 9.62
C SER A 149 -24.31 3.70 10.20
N SER A 150 -24.07 4.78 9.43
CA SER A 150 -24.41 6.15 9.86
C SER A 150 -25.92 6.36 9.99
N ILE A 151 -26.71 5.83 9.04
CA ILE A 151 -28.18 5.94 9.09
C ILE A 151 -28.72 5.15 10.30
N ALA A 152 -28.20 3.95 10.55
CA ALA A 152 -28.59 3.14 11.70
C ALA A 152 -28.30 3.88 13.02
N GLN A 153 -27.12 4.49 13.16
CA GLN A 153 -26.74 5.23 14.37
C GLN A 153 -27.54 6.53 14.56
N GLU A 154 -27.79 7.27 13.48
CA GLU A 154 -28.49 8.57 13.52
C GLU A 154 -30.01 8.41 13.75
N MET A 155 -30.65 7.47 13.03
CA MET A 155 -32.12 7.35 13.03
C MET A 155 -32.65 6.32 14.05
N PHE A 156 -31.85 5.33 14.44
CA PHE A 156 -32.26 4.25 15.33
C PHE A 156 -31.38 4.17 16.59
N TYR A 157 -31.02 5.32 17.16
CA TYR A 157 -30.10 5.41 18.30
C TYR A 157 -30.51 4.49 19.46
N GLY A 158 -29.71 3.45 19.72
CA GLY A 158 -29.93 2.49 20.80
C GLY A 158 -31.12 1.55 20.62
N LYS A 159 -31.72 1.49 19.42
CA LYS A 159 -32.83 0.59 19.07
C LYS A 159 -32.41 -0.31 17.90
N ASP A 160 -32.84 -1.57 17.91
CA ASP A 160 -32.64 -2.47 16.78
C ASP A 160 -33.45 -1.97 15.56
N PRO A 161 -32.81 -1.63 14.42
CA PRO A 161 -33.52 -1.20 13.22
C PRO A 161 -34.17 -2.36 12.45
N ILE A 162 -33.83 -3.63 12.74
CA ILE A 162 -34.30 -4.77 11.96
C ILE A 162 -35.82 -4.97 12.16
N GLY A 163 -36.53 -5.15 11.06
CA GLY A 163 -37.99 -5.33 11.02
C GLY A 163 -38.78 -4.04 11.09
N GLU A 164 -38.14 -2.90 11.38
CA GLU A 164 -38.79 -1.59 11.32
C GLU A 164 -38.98 -1.12 9.88
N ASN A 165 -39.90 -0.18 9.70
CA ASN A 165 -40.14 0.42 8.38
C ASN A 165 -39.41 1.75 8.24
N ILE A 166 -38.82 1.96 7.08
CA ILE A 166 -38.24 3.21 6.63
C ILE A 166 -38.97 3.68 5.38
N LEU A 167 -39.40 4.94 5.38
CA LEU A 167 -40.00 5.57 4.22
C LEU A 167 -38.87 6.08 3.33
N ILE A 168 -38.77 5.60 2.08
CA ILE A 168 -37.77 6.02 1.10
C ILE A 168 -38.51 6.56 -0.11
N GLY A 169 -38.34 7.85 -0.42
CA GLY A 169 -39.02 8.50 -1.56
C GLY A 169 -40.55 8.32 -1.55
N GLY A 170 -41.16 8.24 -0.36
CA GLY A 170 -42.61 8.05 -0.19
C GLY A 170 -43.08 6.58 -0.22
N ILE A 171 -42.18 5.61 -0.32
CA ILE A 171 -42.50 4.17 -0.29
C ILE A 171 -41.97 3.55 1.00
N ASN A 172 -42.79 2.74 1.68
CA ASN A 172 -42.36 2.00 2.87
C ASN A 172 -41.52 0.79 2.49
N PHE A 173 -40.31 0.71 3.05
CA PHE A 173 -39.42 -0.45 2.99
C PHE A 173 -39.23 -1.02 4.39
N THR A 174 -39.15 -2.34 4.50
CA THR A 174 -38.80 -3.02 5.76
C THR A 174 -37.28 -3.20 5.83
N ILE A 175 -36.69 -2.84 6.96
CA ILE A 175 -35.24 -2.99 7.17
C ILE A 175 -34.93 -4.45 7.49
N ILE A 176 -34.10 -5.09 6.67
CA ILE A 176 -33.70 -6.51 6.82
C ILE A 176 -32.26 -6.69 7.27
N GLY A 177 -31.47 -5.62 7.31
CA GLY A 177 -30.11 -5.64 7.82
C GLY A 177 -29.43 -4.27 7.85
N THR A 178 -28.27 -4.22 8.49
CA THR A 178 -27.38 -3.06 8.58
C THR A 178 -26.03 -3.38 7.95
N LEU A 179 -25.40 -2.38 7.34
CA LEU A 179 -24.08 -2.54 6.73
C LEU A 179 -22.97 -2.25 7.75
N GLN A 180 -21.87 -3.03 7.67
CA GLN A 180 -20.69 -2.81 8.49
C GLN A 180 -20.08 -1.44 8.19
N GLN A 181 -19.63 -0.73 9.23
CA GLN A 181 -18.95 0.54 9.07
C GLN A 181 -17.68 0.36 8.25
N SER A 182 -17.61 1.03 7.10
CA SER A 182 -16.47 0.99 6.22
C SER A 182 -15.62 2.24 6.36
N HIS A 183 -14.32 2.07 6.59
CA HIS A 183 -13.35 3.15 6.79
C HIS A 183 -12.60 3.56 5.52
N ALA A 184 -12.86 2.92 4.38
CA ALA A 184 -12.20 3.25 3.13
C ALA A 184 -12.59 4.64 2.65
N PHE A 185 -11.65 5.36 2.04
CA PHE A 185 -11.85 6.74 1.60
C PHE A 185 -13.04 6.91 0.62
N SER A 186 -13.35 5.88 -0.17
CA SER A 186 -14.50 5.85 -1.09
C SER A 186 -15.80 5.29 -0.49
N SER A 187 -15.73 4.59 0.64
CA SER A 187 -16.86 3.87 1.24
C SER A 187 -17.68 4.71 2.22
N SER A 188 -17.23 5.94 2.52
CA SER A 188 -18.01 6.95 3.25
C SER A 188 -19.41 7.13 2.63
N SER A 189 -19.53 6.96 1.31
CA SER A 189 -20.80 6.96 0.59
C SER A 189 -21.75 5.80 0.97
N ILE A 190 -21.22 4.62 1.30
CA ILE A 190 -22.03 3.43 1.65
C ILE A 190 -22.54 3.52 3.09
N ASN A 191 -21.76 4.10 4.00
CA ASN A 191 -22.17 4.29 5.40
C ASN A 191 -23.42 5.19 5.52
N GLU A 192 -23.59 6.11 4.57
CA GLU A 192 -24.71 7.05 4.50
C GLU A 192 -25.75 6.68 3.43
N ALA A 193 -25.65 5.49 2.83
CA ALA A 193 -26.58 5.02 1.80
C ALA A 193 -27.61 4.03 2.34
N VAL A 194 -28.69 3.86 1.58
CA VAL A 194 -29.64 2.76 1.74
C VAL A 194 -29.55 1.85 0.51
N ILE A 195 -29.40 0.55 0.74
CA ILE A 195 -29.37 -0.46 -0.31
C ILE A 195 -30.75 -1.13 -0.39
N VAL A 196 -31.31 -1.21 -1.60
CA VAL A 196 -32.60 -1.88 -1.89
C VAL A 196 -32.45 -2.81 -3.10
N PRO A 197 -33.39 -3.73 -3.38
CA PRO A 197 -33.37 -4.51 -4.61
C PRO A 197 -33.35 -3.60 -5.84
N TYR A 198 -32.47 -3.89 -6.82
CA TYR A 198 -32.32 -3.02 -7.98
C TYR A 198 -33.63 -2.82 -8.78
N THR A 199 -34.49 -3.84 -8.84
CA THR A 199 -35.84 -3.76 -9.44
C THR A 199 -36.71 -2.71 -8.73
N THR A 200 -36.73 -2.74 -7.39
CA THR A 200 -37.45 -1.73 -6.59
C THR A 200 -36.81 -0.34 -6.68
N SER A 201 -35.48 -0.25 -6.81
CA SER A 201 -34.78 1.03 -7.01
C SER A 201 -35.13 1.66 -8.36
N MET A 202 -35.23 0.86 -9.42
CA MET A 202 -35.64 1.31 -10.75
C MET A 202 -37.07 1.87 -10.71
N GLN A 203 -37.98 1.18 -10.03
CA GLN A 203 -39.35 1.65 -9.84
C GLN A 203 -39.41 2.94 -9.02
N LEU A 204 -38.66 3.03 -7.92
CA LEU A 204 -38.57 4.21 -7.06
C LEU A 204 -38.06 5.44 -7.83
N LEU A 205 -37.04 5.26 -8.65
CA LEU A 205 -36.39 6.34 -9.41
C LEU A 205 -37.05 6.61 -10.77
N GLY A 206 -38.01 5.78 -11.18
CA GLY A 206 -38.68 5.88 -12.48
C GLY A 206 -37.73 5.62 -13.66
N THR A 207 -36.71 4.78 -13.48
CA THR A 207 -35.75 4.44 -14.55
C THR A 207 -36.02 3.04 -15.10
N SER A 208 -35.80 2.86 -16.40
CA SER A 208 -35.94 1.56 -17.09
C SER A 208 -34.61 0.98 -17.55
N TYR A 209 -33.50 1.58 -17.13
CA TYR A 209 -32.15 1.20 -17.52
C TYR A 209 -31.21 1.22 -16.31
N ILE A 210 -30.16 0.42 -16.41
CA ILE A 210 -29.11 0.22 -15.43
C ILE A 210 -27.86 0.95 -15.93
N MET A 211 -27.30 1.81 -15.08
CA MET A 211 -26.15 2.65 -15.45
C MET A 211 -24.80 1.99 -15.19
N ALA A 212 -24.75 1.01 -14.29
CA ALA A 212 -23.53 0.28 -14.00
C ALA A 212 -23.84 -1.16 -13.59
N ALA A 213 -22.89 -2.06 -13.84
CA ALA A 213 -22.96 -3.45 -13.39
C ALA A 213 -21.57 -3.94 -12.99
N ASP A 214 -21.50 -4.65 -11.87
CA ASP A 214 -20.30 -5.37 -11.45
C ASP A 214 -20.40 -6.81 -11.96
N VAL A 215 -19.50 -7.22 -12.85
CA VAL A 215 -19.40 -8.59 -13.36
C VAL A 215 -18.33 -9.32 -12.58
N TYR A 216 -18.71 -10.33 -11.79
CA TYR A 216 -17.77 -11.12 -10.99
C TYR A 216 -17.24 -12.30 -11.82
N MET A 217 -15.94 -12.54 -11.75
CA MET A 217 -15.22 -13.60 -12.46
C MET A 217 -15.07 -14.86 -11.59
N GLU A 218 -14.99 -16.03 -12.22
CA GLU A 218 -14.64 -17.28 -11.53
C GLU A 218 -13.12 -17.42 -11.33
N ASP A 219 -12.33 -17.16 -12.38
CA ASP A 219 -10.87 -17.14 -12.37
C ASP A 219 -10.33 -15.77 -12.84
N THR A 220 -9.63 -15.08 -11.95
CA THR A 220 -8.98 -13.79 -12.22
C THR A 220 -7.85 -13.88 -13.26
N LYS A 221 -7.31 -15.08 -13.52
CA LYS A 221 -6.24 -15.26 -14.53
C LYS A 221 -6.74 -15.07 -15.95
N GLU A 222 -8.01 -15.39 -16.20
CA GLU A 222 -8.66 -15.23 -17.50
C GLU A 222 -9.28 -13.84 -17.68
N SER A 223 -8.96 -12.87 -16.79
CA SER A 223 -9.63 -11.56 -16.76
C SER A 223 -9.55 -10.78 -18.08
N GLU A 224 -8.44 -10.88 -18.82
CA GLU A 224 -8.29 -10.22 -20.12
C GLU A 224 -9.24 -10.83 -21.16
N LYS A 225 -9.31 -12.17 -21.21
CA LYS A 225 -10.23 -12.91 -22.10
C LYS A 225 -11.69 -12.58 -21.77
N THR A 226 -12.05 -12.58 -20.49
CA THR A 226 -13.41 -12.23 -20.04
C THR A 226 -13.74 -10.77 -20.33
N THR A 227 -12.78 -9.85 -20.16
CA THR A 227 -12.96 -8.43 -20.50
C THR A 227 -13.29 -8.25 -21.97
N HIS A 228 -12.56 -8.90 -22.88
CA HIS A 228 -12.85 -8.86 -24.32
C HIS A 228 -14.19 -9.50 -24.69
N ALA A 229 -14.59 -10.57 -24.01
CA ALA A 229 -15.90 -11.18 -24.23
C ALA A 229 -17.06 -10.25 -23.79
N ILE A 230 -16.91 -9.59 -22.65
CA ILE A 230 -17.86 -8.57 -22.17
C ILE A 230 -17.90 -7.38 -23.14
N GLU A 231 -16.75 -6.93 -23.62
CA GLU A 231 -16.64 -5.85 -24.60
C GLU A 231 -17.37 -6.19 -25.91
N ALA A 232 -17.22 -7.41 -26.41
CA ALA A 232 -17.93 -7.87 -27.60
C ALA A 232 -19.46 -7.89 -27.37
N ALA A 233 -19.91 -8.41 -26.23
CA ALA A 233 -21.34 -8.45 -25.88
C ALA A 233 -21.93 -7.03 -25.74
N LEU A 234 -21.19 -6.11 -25.12
CA LEU A 234 -21.62 -4.72 -24.97
C LEU A 234 -21.61 -3.97 -26.30
N ASN A 235 -20.63 -4.22 -27.17
CA ASN A 235 -20.61 -3.64 -28.51
C ASN A 235 -21.85 -4.05 -29.31
N GLU A 236 -22.25 -5.32 -29.26
CA GLU A 236 -23.51 -5.77 -29.87
C GLU A 236 -24.72 -5.07 -29.24
N ALA A 237 -24.79 -5.04 -27.91
CA ALA A 237 -25.87 -4.44 -27.15
C ALA A 237 -26.05 -2.93 -27.43
N PHE A 238 -24.95 -2.21 -27.70
CA PHE A 238 -24.93 -0.78 -28.02
C PHE A 238 -24.79 -0.48 -29.53
N LYS A 239 -24.99 -1.48 -30.40
CA LYS A 239 -24.95 -1.33 -31.88
C LYS A 239 -23.63 -0.74 -32.40
N ASN A 240 -22.50 -1.19 -31.83
CA ASN A 240 -21.14 -0.75 -32.14
C ASN A 240 -20.89 0.75 -31.89
N GLN A 241 -21.60 1.33 -30.93
CA GLN A 241 -21.32 2.67 -30.42
C GLN A 241 -20.46 2.55 -29.17
N GLU A 242 -19.14 2.45 -29.36
CA GLU A 242 -18.14 2.25 -28.29
C GLU A 242 -18.21 3.34 -27.20
N GLU A 243 -18.66 4.55 -27.54
CA GLU A 243 -18.85 5.65 -26.57
C GLU A 243 -20.00 5.41 -25.59
N GLY A 244 -20.87 4.42 -25.83
CA GLY A 244 -22.04 4.14 -25.01
C GLY A 244 -21.74 3.49 -23.66
N PHE A 245 -20.56 2.88 -23.52
CA PHE A 245 -20.16 2.17 -22.32
C PHE A 245 -18.66 2.30 -22.05
N SER A 246 -18.25 1.92 -20.85
CA SER A 246 -16.86 1.81 -20.44
C SER A 246 -16.71 0.57 -19.56
N ILE A 247 -15.59 -0.10 -19.72
CA ILE A 247 -15.24 -1.31 -18.97
C ILE A 247 -13.98 -1.00 -18.18
N ARG A 248 -13.98 -1.36 -16.89
CA ARG A 248 -12.81 -1.23 -16.02
C ARG A 248 -12.54 -2.55 -15.34
N ASN A 249 -11.41 -3.17 -15.68
CA ASN A 249 -10.94 -4.36 -15.01
C ASN A 249 -10.22 -3.97 -13.70
N THR A 250 -10.72 -4.46 -12.56
CA THR A 250 -10.13 -4.14 -11.25
C THR A 250 -8.75 -4.78 -11.05
N GLN A 251 -8.50 -5.95 -11.65
CA GLN A 251 -7.20 -6.63 -11.62
C GLN A 251 -6.13 -5.82 -12.37
N GLU A 252 -6.46 -5.24 -13.53
CA GLU A 252 -5.57 -4.37 -14.29
C GLU A 252 -5.30 -3.05 -13.57
N MET A 253 -6.33 -2.48 -12.93
CA MET A 253 -6.18 -1.29 -12.10
C MET A 253 -5.22 -1.55 -10.93
N LEU A 254 -5.38 -2.68 -10.24
CA LEU A 254 -4.49 -3.10 -9.16
C LEU A 254 -3.05 -3.34 -9.62
N SER A 255 -2.85 -3.99 -10.76
CA SER A 255 -1.52 -4.23 -11.31
C SER A 255 -0.83 -2.91 -11.69
N THR A 256 -1.57 -1.96 -12.26
CA THR A 256 -1.09 -0.62 -12.60
C THR A 256 -0.66 0.16 -11.35
N ILE A 257 -1.48 0.16 -10.29
CA ILE A 257 -1.16 0.82 -9.03
C ILE A 257 0.07 0.20 -8.38
N ASN A 258 0.16 -1.14 -8.33
CA ASN A 258 1.33 -1.84 -7.83
C ASN A 258 2.60 -1.51 -8.65
N GLY A 259 2.47 -1.36 -9.96
CA GLY A 259 3.55 -0.90 -10.85
C GLY A 259 4.02 0.52 -10.52
N MET A 260 3.09 1.44 -10.27
CA MET A 260 3.41 2.82 -9.84
C MET A 260 4.12 2.83 -8.47
N ILE A 261 3.60 2.08 -7.50
CA ILE A 261 4.20 1.95 -6.16
C ILE A 261 5.61 1.36 -6.24
N THR A 262 5.81 0.34 -7.08
CA THR A 262 7.13 -0.27 -7.30
C THR A 262 8.10 0.74 -7.91
N THR A 263 7.64 1.53 -8.89
CA THR A 263 8.46 2.57 -9.54
C THR A 263 8.86 3.67 -8.56
N LEU A 264 7.92 4.17 -7.75
CA LEU A 264 8.20 5.14 -6.68
C LEU A 264 9.18 4.57 -5.65
N SER A 265 8.99 3.32 -5.25
CA SER A 265 9.90 2.62 -4.33
C SER A 265 11.32 2.56 -4.89
N LEU A 266 11.48 2.22 -6.17
CA LEU A 266 12.78 2.18 -6.83
C LEU A 266 13.46 3.55 -6.88
N LEU A 267 12.71 4.62 -7.17
CA LEU A 267 13.24 5.98 -7.15
C LEU A 267 13.76 6.37 -5.77
N LEU A 268 12.97 6.08 -4.71
CA LEU A 268 13.35 6.39 -3.34
C LEU A 268 14.56 5.58 -2.87
N VAL A 269 14.64 4.29 -3.22
CA VAL A 269 15.83 3.46 -2.97
C VAL A 269 17.04 4.03 -3.72
N GLY A 270 16.87 4.50 -4.96
CA GLY A 270 17.92 5.16 -5.73
C GLY A 270 18.46 6.41 -5.05
N ILE A 271 17.58 7.33 -4.64
CA ILE A 271 17.95 8.57 -3.92
C ILE A 271 18.68 8.24 -2.62
N SER A 272 18.16 7.28 -1.86
CA SER A 272 18.75 6.88 -0.58
C SER A 272 20.12 6.20 -0.75
N SER A 273 20.29 5.43 -1.83
CA SER A 273 21.57 4.82 -2.18
C SER A 273 22.65 5.88 -2.46
N ILE A 274 22.29 6.98 -3.12
CA ILE A 274 23.21 8.13 -3.34
C ILE A 274 23.63 8.74 -2.00
N SER A 275 22.69 8.98 -1.08
CA SER A 275 23.01 9.49 0.27
C SER A 275 24.00 8.58 1.00
N LEU A 276 23.85 7.27 0.84
CA LEU A 276 24.72 6.31 1.48
C LEU A 276 26.11 6.22 0.84
N ILE A 277 26.22 6.40 -0.49
CA ILE A 277 27.50 6.55 -1.18
C ILE A 277 28.26 7.76 -0.64
N VAL A 278 27.57 8.90 -0.43
CA VAL A 278 28.18 10.10 0.18
C VAL A 278 28.70 9.79 1.59
N GLY A 279 27.94 9.04 2.39
CA GLY A 279 28.40 8.53 3.68
C GLY A 279 29.63 7.61 3.56
N GLY A 280 29.64 6.72 2.57
CA GLY A 280 30.75 5.82 2.26
C GLY A 280 32.04 6.57 1.87
N ILE A 281 31.95 7.61 1.05
CA ILE A 281 33.08 8.49 0.72
C ILE A 281 33.65 9.14 1.99
N GLY A 282 32.76 9.51 2.94
CA GLY A 282 33.17 9.95 4.28
C GLY A 282 34.04 8.93 5.00
N ILE A 283 33.63 7.66 5.02
CA ILE A 283 34.42 6.55 5.61
C ILE A 283 35.78 6.46 4.94
N MET A 284 35.82 6.47 3.61
CA MET A 284 37.07 6.37 2.86
C MET A 284 38.04 7.50 3.21
N ASN A 285 37.56 8.75 3.24
CA ASN A 285 38.38 9.91 3.54
C ASN A 285 38.89 9.89 4.98
N MET A 286 38.01 9.60 5.93
CA MET A 286 38.38 9.46 7.35
C MET A 286 39.46 8.38 7.54
N MET A 287 39.30 7.23 6.88
CA MET A 287 40.26 6.12 6.94
C MET A 287 41.59 6.46 6.25
N LEU A 288 41.58 7.16 5.10
CA LEU A 288 42.82 7.60 4.46
C LEU A 288 43.64 8.51 5.37
N VAL A 289 42.98 9.44 6.06
CA VAL A 289 43.66 10.34 6.99
C VAL A 289 44.15 9.59 8.24
N SER A 290 43.35 8.65 8.77
CA SER A 290 43.76 7.78 9.88
C SER A 290 45.01 6.96 9.54
N VAL A 291 45.09 6.42 8.32
CA VAL A 291 46.29 5.70 7.84
C VAL A 291 47.51 6.61 7.79
N THR A 292 47.35 7.87 7.35
CA THR A 292 48.47 8.82 7.31
C THR A 292 48.92 9.24 8.71
N GLU A 293 48.00 9.44 9.66
CA GLU A 293 48.32 9.78 11.06
C GLU A 293 49.02 8.61 11.77
N ARG A 294 48.64 7.37 11.45
CA ARG A 294 49.16 6.15 12.07
C ARG A 294 50.29 5.49 11.28
N THR A 295 50.90 6.20 10.32
CA THR A 295 51.94 5.64 9.43
C THR A 295 53.10 5.03 10.22
N ALA A 296 53.59 5.73 11.26
CA ALA A 296 54.67 5.28 12.14
C ALA A 296 54.33 3.99 12.89
N GLU A 297 53.13 3.93 13.49
CA GLU A 297 52.62 2.76 14.23
C GLU A 297 52.52 1.53 13.31
N ILE A 298 52.01 1.73 12.08
CA ILE A 298 51.87 0.66 11.08
C ILE A 298 53.27 0.17 10.63
N GLY A 299 54.21 1.09 10.42
CA GLY A 299 55.60 0.80 10.06
C GLY A 299 56.29 -0.06 11.13
N LEU A 300 56.15 0.31 12.40
CA LEU A 300 56.70 -0.44 13.53
C LEU A 300 56.12 -1.86 13.61
N ARG A 301 54.79 -2.01 13.49
CA ARG A 301 54.14 -3.34 13.50
C ARG A 301 54.65 -4.25 12.38
N LYS A 302 54.86 -3.70 11.19
CA LYS A 302 55.41 -4.47 10.06
C LYS A 302 56.89 -4.80 10.25
N ALA A 303 57.69 -3.90 10.81
CA ALA A 303 59.09 -4.17 11.14
C ALA A 303 59.22 -5.30 12.18
N LEU A 304 58.24 -5.43 13.09
CA LEU A 304 58.12 -6.52 14.04
C LEU A 304 57.49 -7.81 13.45
N GLY A 305 57.26 -7.87 12.14
CA GLY A 305 56.81 -9.08 11.44
C GLY A 305 55.31 -9.21 11.20
N ALA A 306 54.50 -8.16 11.37
CA ALA A 306 53.07 -8.22 11.04
C ALA A 306 52.84 -8.40 9.53
N GLU A 307 52.12 -9.47 9.15
CA GLU A 307 51.76 -9.73 7.76
C GLU A 307 50.88 -8.62 7.17
N PRO A 308 51.09 -8.20 5.90
CA PRO A 308 50.26 -7.18 5.23
C PRO A 308 48.76 -7.46 5.30
N LYS A 309 48.37 -8.74 5.18
CA LYS A 309 46.96 -9.17 5.25
C LYS A 309 46.34 -8.88 6.62
N ARG A 310 47.08 -9.01 7.71
CA ARG A 310 46.60 -8.71 9.07
C ARG A 310 46.35 -7.22 9.26
N ILE A 311 47.25 -6.38 8.77
CA ILE A 311 47.06 -4.92 8.78
C ILE A 311 45.82 -4.55 7.95
N GLN A 312 45.64 -5.15 6.76
CA GLN A 312 44.46 -4.90 5.94
C GLN A 312 43.16 -5.30 6.66
N GLN A 313 43.13 -6.48 7.28
CA GLN A 313 41.97 -6.97 8.02
C GLN A 313 41.62 -6.07 9.20
N GLN A 314 42.62 -5.55 9.93
CA GLN A 314 42.41 -4.62 11.04
C GLN A 314 41.68 -3.35 10.58
N PHE A 315 42.21 -2.67 9.54
CA PHE A 315 41.58 -1.43 9.04
C PHE A 315 40.22 -1.70 8.37
N LEU A 316 40.05 -2.85 7.71
CA LEU A 316 38.76 -3.21 7.13
C LEU A 316 37.71 -3.46 8.23
N MET A 317 38.08 -4.16 9.31
CA MET A 317 37.19 -4.37 10.46
C MET A 317 36.86 -3.05 11.16
N GLU A 318 37.79 -2.11 11.24
CA GLU A 318 37.54 -0.75 11.77
C GLU A 318 36.48 -0.01 10.92
N ALA A 319 36.57 -0.09 9.59
CA ALA A 319 35.58 0.50 8.69
C ALA A 319 34.19 -0.16 8.78
N VAL A 320 34.14 -1.49 8.84
CA VAL A 320 32.88 -2.25 9.00
C VAL A 320 32.24 -1.99 10.36
N PHE A 321 33.05 -1.90 11.42
CA PHE A 321 32.54 -1.61 12.75
C PHE A 321 31.93 -0.20 12.83
N LEU A 322 32.61 0.79 12.23
CA LEU A 322 32.08 2.14 12.09
C LEU A 322 30.75 2.17 11.32
N SER A 323 30.66 1.43 10.21
CA SER A 323 29.42 1.37 9.44
C SER A 323 28.30 0.60 10.13
N LEU A 324 28.61 -0.43 10.91
CA LEU A 324 27.62 -1.13 11.73
C LEU A 324 27.09 -0.26 12.87
N ILE A 325 27.94 0.53 13.55
CA ILE A 325 27.49 1.48 14.56
C ILE A 325 26.60 2.55 13.92
N GLY A 326 27.09 3.20 12.85
CA GLY A 326 26.33 4.22 12.13
C GLY A 326 25.02 3.68 11.56
N GLY A 327 25.04 2.45 11.05
CA GLY A 327 23.86 1.76 10.54
C GLY A 327 22.87 1.39 11.64
N SER A 328 23.33 0.91 12.80
CA SER A 328 22.45 0.58 13.93
C SER A 328 21.77 1.82 14.50
N VAL A 329 22.53 2.91 14.68
CA VAL A 329 21.98 4.20 15.10
C VAL A 329 21.05 4.76 14.03
N GLY A 330 21.44 4.67 12.75
CA GLY A 330 20.62 5.03 11.60
C GLY A 330 19.27 4.32 11.59
N VAL A 331 19.27 3.00 11.79
CA VAL A 331 18.04 2.19 11.92
C VAL A 331 17.18 2.70 13.06
N ALA A 332 17.73 2.91 14.25
CA ALA A 332 16.97 3.41 15.39
C ALA A 332 16.36 4.80 15.10
N THR A 333 17.14 5.72 14.53
CA THR A 333 16.64 7.05 14.16
C THR A 333 15.63 7.01 13.02
N GLY A 334 15.78 6.10 12.05
CA GLY A 334 14.87 5.92 10.93
C GLY A 334 13.54 5.32 11.37
N ILE A 335 13.56 4.36 12.31
CA ILE A 335 12.36 3.80 12.96
C ILE A 335 11.59 4.90 13.67
N LEU A 336 12.27 5.73 14.47
CA LEU A 336 11.67 6.84 15.19
C LEU A 336 11.08 7.90 14.24
N ALA A 337 11.82 8.25 13.19
CA ALA A 337 11.35 9.19 12.17
C ALA A 337 10.12 8.64 11.42
N ALA A 338 10.16 7.38 11.01
CA ALA A 338 9.03 6.72 10.37
C ALA A 338 7.79 6.71 11.28
N PHE A 339 7.97 6.35 12.54
CA PHE A 339 6.88 6.33 13.51
C PHE A 339 6.27 7.72 13.70
N ALA A 340 7.09 8.76 13.85
CA ALA A 340 6.62 10.13 14.00
C ALA A 340 5.87 10.61 12.75
N ILE A 341 6.39 10.32 11.55
CA ILE A 341 5.77 10.71 10.28
C ILE A 341 4.45 9.97 10.04
N CYS A 342 4.42 8.64 10.20
CA CYS A 342 3.20 7.85 10.06
C CYS A 342 2.12 8.29 11.06
N SER A 343 2.50 8.55 12.31
CA SER A 343 1.57 9.05 13.34
C SER A 343 1.01 10.42 12.98
N PHE A 344 1.84 11.32 12.43
CA PHE A 344 1.39 12.65 12.01
C PHE A 344 0.49 12.59 10.76
N MET A 345 0.77 11.68 9.84
CA MET A 345 -0.02 11.48 8.62
C MET A 345 -1.30 10.66 8.84
N GLY A 346 -1.42 9.98 9.98
CA GLY A 346 -2.52 9.05 10.24
C GLY A 346 -2.47 7.76 9.40
N THR A 347 -1.30 7.38 8.89
CA THR A 347 -1.10 6.20 8.04
C THR A 347 -0.60 5.00 8.81
N SER A 348 -0.83 3.80 8.28
CA SER A 348 -0.37 2.55 8.91
C SER A 348 1.15 2.52 9.04
N TYR A 349 1.63 2.09 10.22
CA TYR A 349 3.05 1.91 10.48
C TYR A 349 3.45 0.43 10.29
N LEU A 350 4.17 0.13 9.21
CA LEU A 350 4.58 -1.24 8.87
C LEU A 350 6.10 -1.38 8.77
N LEU A 351 6.73 -1.68 9.91
CA LEU A 351 8.14 -2.04 9.96
C LEU A 351 8.32 -3.54 9.71
N SER A 352 9.05 -3.87 8.65
CA SER A 352 9.39 -5.27 8.33
C SER A 352 10.82 -5.59 8.76
N SER A 353 11.02 -6.75 9.39
CA SER A 353 12.35 -7.26 9.76
C SER A 353 13.29 -7.36 8.55
N SER A 354 12.75 -7.66 7.36
CA SER A 354 13.54 -7.70 6.11
C SER A 354 14.15 -6.34 5.76
N THR A 355 13.40 -5.24 5.98
CA THR A 355 13.89 -3.88 5.76
C THR A 355 15.08 -3.55 6.67
N VAL A 356 15.02 -3.98 7.94
CA VAL A 356 16.10 -3.77 8.92
C VAL A 356 17.36 -4.54 8.53
N PHE A 357 17.22 -5.83 8.21
CA PHE A 357 18.35 -6.65 7.78
C PHE A 357 18.97 -6.15 6.48
N LEU A 358 18.15 -5.71 5.53
CA LEU A 358 18.61 -5.14 4.27
C LEU A 358 19.41 -3.86 4.49
N ALA A 359 18.93 -2.96 5.35
CA ALA A 359 19.62 -1.71 5.68
C ALA A 359 20.96 -1.93 6.39
N LEU A 360 21.01 -2.84 7.38
CA LEU A 360 22.26 -3.21 8.07
C LEU A 360 23.25 -3.92 7.15
N GLY A 361 22.76 -4.82 6.29
CA GLY A 361 23.57 -5.51 5.28
C GLY A 361 24.17 -4.51 4.29
N PHE A 362 23.38 -3.54 3.85
CA PHE A 362 23.84 -2.50 2.92
C PHE A 362 24.86 -1.54 3.56
N SER A 363 24.66 -1.15 4.83
CA SER A 363 25.66 -0.38 5.59
C SER A 363 26.99 -1.15 5.76
N SER A 364 26.92 -2.45 6.01
CA SER A 364 28.09 -3.32 6.10
C SER A 364 28.84 -3.39 4.77
N ALA A 365 28.11 -3.57 3.65
CA ALA A 365 28.68 -3.60 2.32
C ALA A 365 29.43 -2.30 1.97
N ILE A 366 28.89 -1.15 2.35
CA ILE A 366 29.54 0.16 2.11
C ILE A 366 30.79 0.34 2.97
N GLY A 367 30.76 -0.10 4.23
CA GLY A 367 31.95 -0.16 5.08
C GLY A 367 33.07 -1.00 4.45
N ILE A 368 32.73 -2.14 3.84
CA ILE A 368 33.69 -2.99 3.12
C ILE A 368 34.23 -2.28 1.87
N ILE A 369 33.35 -1.79 0.99
CA ILE A 369 33.72 -1.21 -0.31
C ILE A 369 34.63 0.01 -0.10
N PHE A 370 34.21 0.96 0.73
CA PHE A 370 34.95 2.21 0.94
C PHE A 370 36.10 2.07 1.94
N GLY A 371 36.07 1.07 2.83
CA GLY A 371 37.18 0.71 3.72
C GLY A 371 38.30 -0.07 3.03
N TYR A 372 38.01 -0.74 1.91
CA TYR A 372 38.98 -1.62 1.23
C TYR A 372 40.20 -0.86 0.69
N ALA A 373 40.00 0.26 -0.01
CA ALA A 373 41.10 1.02 -0.62
C ALA A 373 42.08 1.60 0.44
N PRO A 374 41.62 2.28 1.51
CA PRO A 374 42.49 2.72 2.60
C PRO A 374 43.20 1.56 3.31
N ALA A 375 42.49 0.46 3.60
CA ALA A 375 43.08 -0.72 4.24
C ALA A 375 44.18 -1.35 3.38
N ARG A 376 43.98 -1.38 2.06
CA ARG A 376 45.00 -1.84 1.10
C ARG A 376 46.19 -0.88 1.00
N LYS A 377 45.97 0.43 1.16
CA LYS A 377 47.06 1.41 1.23
C LYS A 377 47.92 1.20 2.48
N ALA A 378 47.30 1.01 3.64
CA ALA A 378 47.99 0.71 4.90
C ALA A 378 48.83 -0.57 4.82
N SER A 379 48.25 -1.64 4.26
CA SER A 379 48.93 -2.93 4.11
C SER A 379 50.10 -2.92 3.12
N LYS A 380 50.21 -1.92 2.25
CA LYS A 380 51.33 -1.77 1.30
C LYS A 380 52.43 -0.79 1.72
N LEU A 381 52.28 -0.09 2.85
CA LEU A 381 53.33 0.80 3.38
C LEU A 381 54.66 0.06 3.61
N ASN A 382 55.77 0.64 3.14
CA ASN A 382 57.12 0.13 3.38
C ASN A 382 57.56 0.50 4.81
N PRO A 383 58.00 -0.46 5.66
CA PRO A 383 58.41 -0.18 7.03
C PRO A 383 59.52 0.87 7.15
N ILE A 384 60.45 0.89 6.20
CA ILE A 384 61.59 1.81 6.20
C ILE A 384 61.11 3.24 5.96
N ASP A 385 60.27 3.45 4.94
CA ASP A 385 59.72 4.78 4.62
C ASP A 385 58.79 5.29 5.72
N ALA A 386 58.04 4.38 6.36
CA ALA A 386 57.11 4.72 7.43
C ALA A 386 57.80 5.19 8.72
N LEU A 387 59.01 4.71 9.00
CA LEU A 387 59.80 5.07 10.19
C LEU A 387 60.75 6.25 9.95
N ARG A 388 61.03 6.58 8.68
CA ARG A 388 61.92 7.69 8.30
C ARG A 388 61.34 9.08 8.57
N ASN A 389 60.02 9.19 8.63
CA ASN A 389 59.28 10.45 8.80
C ASN A 389 58.71 10.63 10.23
N VAL A 390 59.28 9.94 11.22
CA VAL A 390 58.88 9.98 12.63
C VAL A 390 59.69 11.00 13.40
#